data_AF-D2I6I9-F1
#
_entry.id   AF-D2I6I9-F1
#
_cell.length_a   1.000
_cell.length_b   1.000
_cell.length_c   1.000
_cell.angle_alpha   90.00
_cell.angle_beta   90.00
_cell.angle_gamma   90.00
#
_symmetry.space_group_name_H-M   'P 1'
#
loop_
_entity.id
_entity.type
_entity.pdbx_description
1 polymer ?
#
loop_
_entity_poly.entity_id
_entity_poly.type
_entity_poly.pdbx_seq_one_letter_code
_entity_poly.pdbx_strand_id
1 'polypeptide(L)' 'RALPAMMQWVRTQKPGESGINIVTADFVELGDFISTVIKLNYVFEEGEANT' A
#
# COMPACT_ATOMS: atom_id res chain seq x y z
N ARG A 1 -4.47 -12.43 16.62
CA ARG A 1 -4.19 -12.67 15.18
C ARG A 1 -3.77 -11.33 14.59
N ALA A 2 -2.52 -11.17 14.13
CA ALA A 2 -1.97 -9.85 13.75
C ALA A 2 -2.28 -9.43 12.31
N LEU A 3 -2.51 -10.40 11.41
CA LEU A 3 -2.80 -10.16 9.99
C LEU A 3 -3.96 -9.18 9.73
N PRO A 4 -5.14 -9.28 10.40
CA PRO A 4 -6.23 -8.34 10.17
C PRO A 4 -5.89 -6.88 10.54
N ALA A 5 -5.21 -6.68 11.67
CA ALA A 5 -4.82 -5.34 12.14
C ALA A 5 -3.74 -4.72 11.24
N MET A 6 -2.77 -5.53 10.80
CA MET A 6 -1.75 -5.11 9.84
C MET A 6 -2.39 -4.68 8.51
N MET A 7 -3.31 -5.47 7.96
CA MET A 7 -3.99 -5.13 6.69
C MET A 7 -4.80 -3.83 6.80
N GLN A 8 -5.44 -3.59 7.94
CA GLN A 8 -6.13 -2.32 8.18
C GLN A 8 -5.15 -1.14 8.17
N TRP A 9 -3.98 -1.30 8.80
CA TRP A 9 -2.93 -0.26 8.79
C TRP A 9 -2.33 -0.04 7.40
N VAL A 10 -2.04 -1.10 6.62
CA VAL A 10 -1.48 -0.96 5.26
C VAL A 10 -2.43 -0.15 4.36
N ARG A 11 -3.75 -0.35 4.48
CA ARG A 11 -4.76 0.37 3.69
C ARG A 11 -4.88 1.86 4.01
N THR A 12 -4.44 2.30 5.19
CA THR A 12 -4.47 3.71 5.57
C THR A 12 -3.20 4.46 5.20
N GLN A 13 -2.21 3.79 4.63
CA GLN A 13 -0.95 4.43 4.24
C GLN A 13 -1.17 5.35 3.04
N LYS A 14 -0.34 6.39 2.97
CA LYS A 14 -0.26 7.30 1.83
C LYS A 14 1.10 7.10 1.17
N PRO A 15 1.17 7.26 -0.16
CA PRO A 15 2.45 7.16 -0.83
C PRO A 15 3.49 8.15 -0.31
N GLY A 16 4.73 7.65 -0.20
CA GLY A 16 5.88 8.43 0.23
C GLY A 16 6.33 9.46 -0.81
N GLU A 17 7.35 10.25 -0.46
CA GLU A 17 7.98 11.20 -1.38
C GLU A 17 8.41 10.48 -2.68
N SER A 18 8.10 11.06 -3.84
CA SER A 18 8.27 10.41 -5.17
C SER A 18 7.34 9.23 -5.48
N GLY A 19 6.28 9.01 -4.70
CA GLY A 19 5.30 7.95 -4.96
C GLY A 19 5.75 6.54 -4.58
N ILE A 20 6.80 6.41 -3.76
CA ILE A 20 7.39 5.13 -3.39
C ILE A 20 7.02 4.77 -1.94
N ASN A 21 6.39 3.61 -1.75
CA ASN A 21 6.16 2.99 -0.44
C ASN A 21 7.11 1.80 -0.20
N ILE A 22 7.72 1.73 0.99
CA ILE A 22 8.52 0.57 1.43
C ILE A 22 7.79 -0.13 2.58
N VAL A 23 7.45 -1.41 2.39
CA VAL A 23 6.78 -2.24 3.40
C VAL A 23 7.58 -3.53 3.59
N THR A 24 7.99 -3.82 4.83
CA THR A 24 8.72 -5.03 5.20
C THR A 24 7.83 -5.94 6.04
N ALA A 25 7.62 -7.19 5.63
CA ALA A 25 6.79 -8.16 6.35
C ALA A 25 7.21 -9.62 6.06
N ASP A 26 7.08 -10.49 7.06
CA ASP A 26 7.39 -11.93 6.96
C ASP A 26 6.11 -12.76 6.80
N PHE A 27 6.19 -13.87 6.05
CA PHE A 27 5.10 -14.83 5.84
C PHE A 27 3.78 -14.22 5.33
N VAL A 28 3.87 -13.26 4.41
CA VAL A 28 2.71 -12.62 3.79
C VAL A 28 2.02 -13.54 2.79
N GLU A 29 0.69 -13.48 2.74
CA GLU A 29 -0.10 -14.16 1.70
C GLU A 29 -0.02 -13.36 0.40
N LEU A 30 0.31 -14.03 -0.72
CA LEU A 30 0.48 -13.41 -2.04
C LEU A 30 -0.74 -12.62 -2.54
N GLY A 31 -1.93 -12.88 -1.98
CA GLY A 31 -3.19 -12.25 -2.38
C GLY A 31 -3.32 -10.79 -1.94
N ASP A 32 -4.23 -10.56 -0.98
CA ASP A 32 -4.74 -9.24 -0.61
C ASP A 32 -3.63 -8.28 -0.13
N PHE A 33 -2.60 -8.80 0.56
CA PHE A 33 -1.48 -8.00 1.06
C PHE A 33 -0.67 -7.34 -0.07
N ILE A 34 -0.13 -8.15 -1.00
CA ILE A 34 0.73 -7.64 -2.07
C ILE A 34 -0.04 -6.71 -3.00
N SER A 35 -1.28 -7.07 -3.35
CA SER A 35 -2.14 -6.20 -4.18
C SER A 35 -2.41 -4.85 -3.51
N THR A 36 -2.65 -4.83 -2.20
CA THR A 36 -2.86 -3.59 -1.45
C THR A 36 -1.60 -2.72 -1.44
N VAL A 37 -0.43 -3.30 -1.16
CA VAL A 37 0.86 -2.56 -1.15
C VAL A 37 1.17 -1.93 -2.51
N ILE A 38 0.96 -2.68 -3.60
CA ILE A 38 1.15 -2.16 -4.97
C ILE A 38 0.21 -0.98 -5.26
N LYS A 39 -1.07 -1.09 -4.86
CA LYS A 39 -2.08 -0.04 -5.08
C LYS A 39 -1.73 1.28 -4.41
N LEU A 40 -0.99 1.27 -3.31
CA LEU A 40 -0.57 2.50 -2.62
C LEU A 40 0.29 3.41 -3.51
N ASN A 41 1.01 2.87 -4.51
CA ASN A 41 1.80 3.67 -5.44
C ASN A 41 0.95 4.28 -6.58
N TYR A 42 -0.19 3.67 -6.95
CA TYR A 42 -1.07 4.19 -8.01
C TYR A 42 -2.00 5.32 -7.55
N VAL A 43 -2.20 5.47 -6.24
CA VAL A 43 -2.96 6.60 -5.67
C VAL A 43 -2.31 7.96 -6.00
N PHE A 44 -1.03 8.00 -6.38
CA PHE A 44 -0.39 9.22 -6.89
C PHE A 44 -0.91 9.66 -8.27
N GLU A 45 -1.27 8.72 -9.15
CA GLU A 45 -1.59 9.04 -10.55
C GLU A 45 -2.98 9.68 -10.72
N GLU A 46 -3.94 9.41 -9.84
CA GLU A 46 -5.26 10.05 -9.88
C GLU A 46 -5.24 11.53 -9.41
N GLY A 47 -4.14 11.98 -8.78
CA GLY A 47 -3.98 13.36 -8.31
C GLY A 47 -3.33 14.31 -9.32
N GLU A 48 -2.63 13.79 -10.34
CA GLU A 48 -1.84 14.59 -11.29
C GLU A 48 -2.43 14.64 -12.72
N ALA A 49 -3.48 13.87 -13.02
CA ALA A 49 -4.13 13.87 -14.33
C ALA A 49 -5.05 15.09 -14.60
N ASN A 50 -4.98 16.15 -13.77
CA ASN A 50 -5.91 17.28 -13.82
C ASN A 50 -5.25 18.67 -13.66
N THR A 51 -4.04 18.85 -14.20
CA THR A 51 -3.42 20.18 -14.41
C THR A 51 -2.90 20.33 -15.83
#